data_AF-D8UKA9-F1
#
_entry.id   AF-D8UKA9-F1
#
_cell.length_a   1.000
_cell.length_b   1.000
_cell.length_c   1.000
_cell.angle_alpha   90.00
_cell.angle_beta   90.00
_cell.angle_gamma   90.00
#
_symmetry.space_group_name_H-M   'P 1'
#
loop_
_entity.id
_entity.type
_entity.pdbx_description
1 polymer ?
#
loop_
_entity_poly.entity_id
_entity_poly.type
_entity_poly.pdbx_seq_one_letter_code
_entity_poly.pdbx_strand_id
1 'polypeptide(L)'
;MLGLVPPPPTGGAMRTTPMRIEPKTFFANERTFLAWLHMAVTLGSVSAALLGFAAGAETDTAPESGGEAVSRHLVELIALILLPLAVCMCCYALYVFIWRAGNIAKKRAVHFDDRIGPLCLCGAVVVALVAITLLSLIDFFELLASVDSALPPPPPPPALAATVL
;
A
#
# COMPACT_ATOMS: atom_id res chain seq x y z
N MET A 1 16.04 -52.90 55.51
CA MET A 1 15.78 -52.73 54.05
C MET A 1 15.67 -51.24 53.73
N LEU A 2 16.80 -50.51 53.73
CA LEU A 2 16.87 -49.13 53.23
C LEU A 2 17.62 -49.18 51.89
N GLY A 3 16.87 -49.13 50.80
CA GLY A 3 17.41 -49.11 49.44
C GLY A 3 17.98 -47.74 49.12
N LEU A 4 19.29 -47.70 48.84
CA LEU A 4 20.03 -46.55 48.33
C LEU A 4 19.45 -46.08 46.99
N VAL A 5 18.70 -44.98 47.02
CA VAL A 5 18.38 -44.21 45.81
C VAL A 5 19.66 -43.44 45.43
N PRO A 6 20.23 -43.67 44.22
CA PRO A 6 21.40 -42.93 43.79
C PRO A 6 21.06 -41.45 43.56
N PRO A 7 21.97 -40.52 43.89
CA PRO A 7 21.73 -39.10 43.71
C PRO A 7 21.57 -38.74 42.22
N PRO A 8 20.75 -37.72 41.90
CA PRO A 8 20.56 -37.27 40.53
C PRO A 8 21.89 -36.81 39.92
N PRO A 9 22.17 -37.12 38.64
CA PRO A 9 23.40 -36.73 37.99
C PRO A 9 23.51 -35.20 37.91
N THR A 10 24.34 -34.61 38.78
CA THR A 10 24.73 -33.20 38.77
C THR A 10 25.74 -32.99 37.65
N GLY A 11 25.27 -32.71 36.44
CA GLY A 11 26.18 -32.41 35.33
C GLY A 11 25.60 -32.71 33.96
N GLY A 12 24.35 -32.34 33.71
CA GLY A 12 23.86 -32.23 32.35
C GLY A 12 24.48 -31.00 31.70
N ALA A 13 25.74 -31.09 31.26
CA ALA A 13 26.25 -30.14 30.27
C ALA A 13 25.25 -30.15 29.12
N MET A 14 24.49 -29.07 28.96
CA MET A 14 23.59 -28.87 27.83
C MET A 14 24.46 -28.97 26.59
N ARG A 15 24.51 -30.16 26.00
CA ARG A 15 25.09 -30.36 24.68
C ARG A 15 24.17 -29.58 23.75
N THR A 16 24.55 -28.35 23.45
CA THR A 16 24.02 -27.61 22.32
C THR A 16 24.51 -28.33 21.08
N THR A 17 23.87 -29.44 20.75
CA THR A 17 24.11 -30.15 19.50
C THR A 17 23.84 -29.11 18.41
N PRO A 18 24.81 -28.80 17.53
CA PRO A 18 24.60 -27.81 16.50
C PRO A 18 23.49 -28.33 15.58
N MET A 19 22.27 -27.82 15.81
CA MET A 19 21.11 -28.22 15.02
C MET A 19 21.39 -27.78 13.58
N ARG A 20 21.46 -28.75 12.67
CA ARG A 20 21.66 -28.48 11.25
C ARG A 20 20.46 -27.64 10.79
N ILE A 21 20.71 -26.48 10.19
CA ILE A 21 19.60 -25.69 9.63
C ILE A 21 19.07 -26.51 8.46
N GLU A 22 17.80 -26.91 8.56
CA GLU A 22 17.20 -27.69 7.50
C GLU A 22 16.94 -26.78 6.29
N PRO A 23 17.32 -27.22 5.07
CA PRO A 23 17.13 -26.43 3.86
C PRO A 23 15.65 -26.10 3.61
N LYS A 24 14.72 -26.90 4.16
CA LYS A 24 13.28 -26.67 4.06
C LYS A 24 12.84 -25.32 4.65
N THR A 25 13.52 -24.83 5.69
CA THR A 25 13.16 -23.56 6.35
C THR A 25 13.55 -22.36 5.50
N PHE A 26 14.69 -22.44 4.78
CA PHE A 26 15.11 -21.40 3.84
C PHE A 26 14.15 -21.33 2.65
N PHE A 27 13.80 -22.47 2.05
CA PHE A 27 12.83 -22.51 0.95
C PHE A 27 11.43 -22.02 1.37
N ALA A 28 11.02 -22.28 2.61
CA ALA A 28 9.77 -21.73 3.13
C ALA A 28 9.81 -20.19 3.21
N ASN A 29 10.96 -19.61 3.61
CA ASN A 29 11.14 -18.16 3.64
C ASN A 29 11.12 -17.53 2.24
N GLU A 30 11.78 -18.16 1.27
CA GLU A 30 11.77 -17.71 -0.12
C GLU A 30 10.35 -17.72 -0.71
N ARG A 31 9.56 -18.77 -0.47
CA ARG A 31 8.16 -18.84 -0.92
C ARG A 31 7.34 -17.67 -0.39
N THR A 32 7.47 -17.36 0.89
CA THR A 32 6.75 -16.22 1.47
C THR A 32 7.23 -14.90 0.85
N PHE A 33 8.55 -14.71 0.69
CA PHE A 33 9.09 -13.51 0.05
C PHE A 33 8.57 -13.34 -1.37
N LEU A 34 8.55 -14.40 -2.18
CA LEU A 34 8.01 -14.36 -3.53
C LEU A 34 6.51 -14.04 -3.57
N ALA A 35 5.72 -14.57 -2.61
CA ALA A 35 4.32 -14.21 -2.50
C ALA A 35 4.13 -12.72 -2.18
N TRP A 36 4.90 -12.17 -1.25
CA TRP A 36 4.87 -10.75 -0.90
C TRP A 36 5.33 -9.85 -2.05
N LEU A 37 6.41 -10.24 -2.72
CA LEU A 37 6.96 -9.53 -3.86
C LEU A 37 5.98 -9.53 -5.04
N HIS A 38 5.33 -10.66 -5.32
CA HIS A 38 4.32 -10.76 -6.36
C HIS A 38 3.19 -9.75 -6.15
N MET A 39 2.64 -9.64 -4.93
CA MET A 39 1.60 -8.65 -4.61
C MET A 39 2.10 -7.21 -4.85
N ALA A 40 3.30 -6.88 -4.39
CA ALA A 40 3.90 -5.56 -4.59
C ALA A 40 4.08 -5.22 -6.08
N VAL A 41 4.59 -6.17 -6.87
CA VAL A 41 4.81 -6.01 -8.31
C VAL A 41 3.49 -5.87 -9.05
N THR A 42 2.46 -6.66 -8.73
CA THR A 42 1.13 -6.51 -9.36
C THR A 42 0.52 -5.14 -9.12
N LEU A 43 0.65 -4.61 -7.89
CA LEU A 43 0.18 -3.27 -7.56
C LEU A 43 0.99 -2.20 -8.32
N GLY A 44 2.31 -2.36 -8.36
CA GLY A 44 3.20 -1.47 -9.09
C GLY A 44 2.95 -1.47 -10.60
N SER A 45 2.64 -2.63 -11.20
CA SER A 45 2.33 -2.72 -12.63
C SER A 45 1.02 -2.02 -12.98
N VAL A 46 0.00 -2.15 -12.13
CA VAL A 46 -1.27 -1.41 -12.32
C VAL A 46 -1.01 0.09 -12.24
N SER A 47 -0.24 0.52 -11.23
CA SER A 47 0.12 1.93 -11.07
C SER A 47 0.91 2.49 -12.26
N ALA A 48 1.91 1.75 -12.73
CA ALA A 48 2.73 2.17 -13.87
C ALA A 48 1.93 2.21 -15.17
N ALA A 49 1.00 1.28 -15.37
CA ALA A 49 0.09 1.29 -16.52
C ALA A 49 -0.81 2.53 -16.50
N LEU A 50 -1.41 2.87 -15.36
CA LEU A 50 -2.23 4.08 -15.20
C LEU A 50 -1.43 5.35 -15.50
N LEU A 51 -0.19 5.45 -14.99
CA LEU A 51 0.69 6.59 -15.27
C LEU A 51 1.05 6.68 -16.77
N GLY A 52 1.27 5.54 -17.43
CA GLY A 52 1.55 5.48 -18.87
C GLY A 52 0.37 5.97 -19.73
N PHE A 53 -0.87 5.65 -19.34
CA PHE A 53 -2.06 6.17 -20.04
C PHE A 53 -2.27 7.67 -19.82
N ALA A 54 -1.96 8.17 -18.62
CA ALA A 54 -2.03 9.61 -18.33
C ALA A 54 -0.99 10.39 -19.15
N ALA A 55 0.26 9.90 -19.23
CA ALA A 55 1.35 10.59 -19.91
C ALA A 55 1.28 10.55 -21.45
N GLY A 56 0.68 9.51 -22.04
CA GLY A 56 0.58 9.38 -23.51
C GLY A 56 -0.37 10.38 -24.18
N ALA A 57 -1.30 10.95 -23.42
CA ALA A 57 -2.34 11.86 -23.91
C ALA A 57 -1.84 13.30 -24.21
N GLU A 58 -0.64 13.67 -23.77
CA GLU A 58 0.00 14.98 -24.02
C GLU A 58 0.26 15.24 -25.53
N THR A 59 0.26 14.19 -26.35
CA THR A 59 0.69 14.27 -27.76
C THR A 59 -0.43 14.61 -28.73
N ASP A 60 -1.71 14.49 -28.33
CA ASP A 60 -2.87 14.72 -29.20
C ASP A 60 -3.59 16.04 -28.84
N THR A 61 -3.23 17.10 -29.56
CA THR A 61 -3.82 18.43 -29.49
C THR A 61 -5.25 18.46 -30.06
N ALA A 62 -6.25 18.15 -29.23
CA ALA A 62 -7.67 18.41 -29.54
C ALA A 62 -8.33 19.23 -28.42
N PRO A 63 -9.27 20.14 -28.74
CA PRO A 63 -9.82 21.09 -27.78
C PRO A 63 -10.65 20.39 -26.70
N GLU A 64 -10.15 20.50 -25.49
CA GLU A 64 -10.63 20.03 -24.20
C GLU A 64 -12.15 20.25 -24.02
N SER A 65 -12.91 19.15 -23.98
CA SER A 65 -14.18 19.16 -23.24
C SER A 65 -13.81 19.05 -21.76
N GLY A 66 -14.22 20.00 -20.91
CA GLY A 66 -13.75 20.10 -19.52
C GLY A 66 -13.95 18.86 -18.65
N GLY A 67 -14.78 17.88 -19.07
CA GLY A 67 -14.92 16.59 -18.42
C GLY A 67 -13.76 15.60 -18.66
N GLU A 68 -13.09 15.65 -19.82
CA GLU A 68 -11.95 14.76 -20.10
C GLU A 68 -10.69 15.14 -19.33
N ALA A 69 -10.45 16.44 -19.15
CA ALA A 69 -9.33 16.98 -18.38
C ALA A 69 -9.38 16.49 -16.91
N VAL A 70 -10.56 16.54 -16.30
CA VAL A 70 -10.78 16.11 -14.91
C VAL A 70 -10.52 14.61 -14.77
N SER A 71 -11.03 13.79 -15.70
CA SER A 71 -10.79 12.34 -15.64
C SER A 71 -9.31 11.98 -15.74
N ARG A 72 -8.50 12.76 -16.47
CA ARG A 72 -7.04 12.54 -16.58
C ARG A 72 -6.32 12.87 -15.29
N HIS A 73 -6.62 14.03 -14.68
CA HIS A 73 -5.99 14.44 -13.43
C HIS A 73 -6.23 13.43 -12.30
N LEU A 74 -7.45 12.89 -12.21
CA LEU A 74 -7.78 11.86 -11.22
C LEU A 74 -6.96 10.58 -11.43
N VAL A 75 -6.80 10.12 -12.67
CA VAL A 75 -6.02 8.91 -13.00
C VAL A 75 -4.53 9.12 -12.68
N GLU A 76 -3.99 10.30 -12.98
CA GLU A 76 -2.61 10.67 -12.67
C GLU A 76 -2.35 10.66 -11.16
N LEU A 77 -3.23 11.27 -10.37
CA LEU A 77 -3.13 11.28 -8.91
C LEU A 77 -3.21 9.87 -8.31
N ILE A 78 -4.15 9.05 -8.78
CA ILE A 78 -4.28 7.66 -8.36
C ILE A 78 -2.97 6.90 -8.63
N ALA A 79 -2.38 7.08 -9.81
CA ALA A 79 -1.11 6.46 -10.17
C ALA A 79 0.08 6.98 -9.34
N LEU A 80 0.14 8.29 -9.06
CA LEU A 80 1.19 8.89 -8.23
C LEU A 80 1.15 8.43 -6.76
N ILE A 81 -0.02 8.01 -6.26
CA ILE A 81 -0.16 7.48 -4.90
C ILE A 81 0.12 5.98 -4.86
N LEU A 82 -0.38 5.22 -5.85
CA LEU A 82 -0.21 3.76 -5.91
C LEU A 82 1.24 3.34 -6.17
N LEU A 83 2.01 4.14 -6.91
CA LEU A 83 3.38 3.80 -7.29
C LEU A 83 4.33 3.77 -6.08
N PRO A 84 4.45 4.84 -5.25
CA PRO A 84 5.28 4.80 -4.06
C PRO A 84 4.79 3.78 -3.04
N LEU A 85 3.47 3.55 -2.94
CA LEU A 85 2.91 2.49 -2.10
C LEU A 85 3.41 1.10 -2.52
N ALA A 86 3.40 0.79 -3.81
CA ALA A 86 3.91 -0.47 -4.34
C ALA A 86 5.42 -0.64 -4.05
N VAL A 87 6.19 0.45 -4.17
CA VAL A 87 7.62 0.47 -3.80
C VAL A 87 7.80 0.23 -2.30
N CYS A 88 7.04 0.92 -1.44
CA CYS A 88 7.08 0.70 0.01
C CYS A 88 6.74 -0.75 0.38
N MET A 89 5.75 -1.35 -0.30
CA MET A 89 5.39 -2.74 -0.09
C MET A 89 6.48 -3.71 -0.54
N CYS A 90 7.15 -3.42 -1.65
CA CYS A 90 8.33 -4.17 -2.11
C CYS A 90 9.48 -4.10 -1.09
N CYS A 91 9.77 -2.90 -0.56
CA CYS A 91 10.77 -2.71 0.49
C CYS A 91 10.42 -3.47 1.77
N TYR A 92 9.15 -3.48 2.17
CA TYR A 92 8.69 -4.25 3.33
C TYR A 92 8.88 -5.76 3.13
N ALA A 93 8.53 -6.29 1.95
CA ALA A 93 8.76 -7.69 1.61
C ALA A 93 10.25 -8.08 1.76
N LEU A 94 11.16 -7.23 1.26
CA LEU A 94 12.59 -7.43 1.37
C LEU A 94 13.08 -7.33 2.83
N TYR A 95 12.58 -6.36 3.59
CA TYR A 95 12.91 -6.20 5.00
C TYR A 95 12.55 -7.44 5.81
N VAL A 96 11.32 -7.95 5.66
CA VAL A 96 10.85 -9.16 6.35
C VAL A 96 11.69 -10.37 5.95
N PHE A 97 12.05 -10.51 4.68
CA PHE A 97 12.91 -11.58 4.20
C PHE A 97 14.29 -11.58 4.89
N ILE A 98 14.95 -10.42 4.96
CA ILE A 98 16.28 -10.28 5.61
C ILE A 98 16.17 -10.54 7.11
N TRP A 99 15.15 -9.99 7.76
CA TRP A 99 14.91 -10.19 9.19
C TRP A 99 14.69 -11.67 9.52
N ARG A 100 13.87 -12.39 8.73
CA ARG A 100 13.66 -13.84 8.89
C ARG A 100 14.91 -14.65 8.58
N ALA A 101 15.64 -14.31 7.52
CA ALA A 101 16.90 -14.99 7.17
C ALA A 101 17.93 -14.88 8.31
N GLY A 102 18.06 -13.69 8.92
CA GLY A 102 18.92 -13.47 10.08
C GLY A 102 18.49 -14.26 11.32
N ASN A 103 17.19 -14.39 11.57
CA ASN A 103 16.66 -15.17 12.69
C ASN A 103 16.83 -16.68 12.51
N ILE A 104 16.67 -17.19 11.27
CA ILE A 104 16.94 -18.59 10.91
C ILE A 104 18.44 -18.90 11.12
N ALA A 105 19.33 -18.01 10.70
CA ALA A 105 20.77 -18.16 10.91
C ALA A 105 21.16 -18.18 12.39
N LYS A 106 20.47 -17.39 13.23
CA LYS A 106 20.70 -17.32 14.68
C LYS A 106 20.03 -18.43 15.50
N LYS A 107 19.30 -19.36 14.85
CA LYS A 107 18.65 -20.53 15.47
C LYS A 107 17.77 -20.20 16.69
N ARG A 108 17.19 -19.00 16.73
CA ARG A 108 16.28 -18.62 17.83
C ARG A 108 14.93 -19.30 17.62
N ALA A 109 14.51 -20.13 18.58
CA ALA A 109 13.15 -20.66 18.65
C ALA A 109 12.17 -19.57 19.12
N VAL A 110 12.07 -18.49 18.35
CA VAL A 110 11.03 -17.47 18.56
C VAL A 110 9.75 -18.02 17.95
N HIS A 111 8.62 -17.86 18.65
CA HIS A 111 7.30 -18.16 18.10
C HIS A 111 7.08 -17.29 16.85
N PHE A 112 7.13 -17.90 15.67
CA PHE A 112 6.95 -17.25 14.37
C PHE A 112 5.46 -17.10 14.04
N ASP A 113 4.71 -16.38 14.88
CA ASP A 113 3.32 -16.07 14.57
C ASP A 113 3.32 -14.89 13.58
N ASP A 114 3.14 -15.17 12.29
CA ASP A 114 3.15 -14.22 11.16
C ASP A 114 1.91 -13.29 11.17
N ARG A 115 1.54 -12.75 12.34
CA ARG A 115 0.40 -11.81 12.50
C ARG A 115 0.64 -10.47 11.84
N ILE A 116 1.91 -10.06 11.75
CA ILE A 116 2.31 -8.73 11.30
C ILE A 116 2.20 -8.62 9.77
N GLY A 117 2.40 -9.72 9.04
CA GLY A 117 2.35 -9.74 7.58
C GLY A 117 0.99 -9.27 7.03
N PRO A 118 -0.11 -10.02 7.29
CA PRO A 118 -1.43 -9.66 6.78
C PRO A 118 -1.91 -8.28 7.25
N LEU A 119 -1.56 -7.90 8.49
CA LEU A 119 -1.91 -6.61 9.05
C LEU A 119 -1.21 -5.46 8.33
N CYS A 120 0.06 -5.62 7.98
CA CYS A 120 0.82 -4.62 7.22
C CYS A 120 0.25 -4.44 5.81
N LEU A 121 -0.10 -5.52 5.12
CA LEU A 121 -0.74 -5.45 3.79
C LEU A 121 -2.07 -4.71 3.85
N CYS A 122 -2.93 -5.10 4.79
CA CYS A 122 -4.25 -4.51 4.94
C CYS A 122 -4.12 -3.02 5.32
N GLY A 123 -3.21 -2.69 6.24
CA GLY A 123 -2.91 -1.31 6.63
C GLY A 123 -2.40 -0.46 5.46
N ALA A 124 -1.46 -0.97 4.66
CA ALA A 124 -0.92 -0.25 3.51
C ALA A 124 -2.01 0.07 2.47
N VAL A 125 -2.88 -0.89 2.15
CA VAL A 125 -3.99 -0.69 1.22
C VAL A 125 -5.01 0.30 1.78
N VAL A 126 -5.36 0.20 3.06
CA VAL A 126 -6.30 1.13 3.70
C VAL A 126 -5.77 2.56 3.67
N VAL A 127 -4.50 2.77 4.04
CA VAL A 127 -3.87 4.11 4.01
C VAL A 127 -3.92 4.69 2.59
N ALA A 128 -3.64 3.87 1.58
CA ALA A 128 -3.70 4.30 0.19
C ALA A 128 -5.11 4.67 -0.27
N LEU A 129 -6.12 3.84 0.05
CA LEU A 129 -7.50 4.14 -0.30
C LEU A 129 -8.01 5.41 0.39
N VAL A 130 -7.62 5.63 1.65
CA VAL A 130 -7.92 6.86 2.36
C VAL A 130 -7.26 8.06 1.69
N ALA A 131 -5.97 7.98 1.36
CA ALA A 131 -5.26 9.06 0.67
C ALA A 131 -5.89 9.40 -0.69
N ILE A 132 -6.20 8.37 -1.50
CA ILE A 132 -6.86 8.53 -2.80
C ILE A 132 -8.22 9.20 -2.64
N THR A 133 -9.02 8.74 -1.67
CA THR A 133 -10.38 9.25 -1.44
C THR A 133 -10.36 10.70 -0.95
N LEU A 134 -9.42 11.05 -0.06
CA LEU A 134 -9.29 12.43 0.45
C LEU A 134 -8.86 13.39 -0.66
N LEU A 135 -7.87 13.01 -1.47
CA LEU A 135 -7.40 13.86 -2.57
C LEU A 135 -8.48 14.01 -3.65
N SER A 136 -9.15 12.92 -4.01
CA SER A 136 -10.28 12.96 -4.96
C SER A 136 -11.45 13.80 -4.45
N LEU A 137 -11.69 13.87 -3.14
CA LEU A 137 -12.72 14.74 -2.56
C LEU A 137 -12.33 16.22 -2.67
N ILE A 138 -11.07 16.57 -2.38
CA ILE A 138 -10.59 17.96 -2.48
C ILE A 138 -10.75 18.48 -3.91
N ASP A 139 -10.28 17.70 -4.90
CA ASP A 139 -10.42 18.05 -6.32
C ASP A 139 -11.89 18.22 -6.73
N PHE A 140 -12.77 17.35 -6.22
CA PHE A 140 -14.20 17.46 -6.50
C PHE A 140 -14.82 18.75 -5.93
N PHE A 141 -14.41 19.19 -4.73
CA PHE A 141 -14.88 20.44 -4.14
C PHE A 141 -14.32 21.67 -4.87
N GLU A 142 -13.05 21.66 -5.26
CA GLU A 142 -12.43 22.70 -6.11
C GLU A 142 -13.19 22.82 -7.45
N LEU A 143 -13.51 21.68 -8.07
CA LEU A 143 -14.31 21.65 -9.29
C LEU A 143 -15.69 22.27 -9.08
N LEU A 144 -16.39 21.93 -8.00
CA LEU A 144 -17.71 22.50 -7.71
C LEU A 144 -17.66 24.02 -7.54
N ALA A 145 -16.63 24.54 -6.87
CA ALA A 145 -16.40 25.97 -6.71
C ALA A 145 -16.11 26.67 -8.05
N SER A 146 -15.40 26.00 -8.96
CA SER A 146 -15.11 26.52 -10.30
C SER A 146 -16.39 26.64 -11.17
N VAL A 147 -17.32 25.70 -11.04
CA VAL A 147 -18.59 25.69 -11.78
C VAL A 147 -19.54 26.79 -11.27
N ASP A 148 -19.62 26.99 -9.95
CA ASP A 148 -20.45 28.06 -9.34
C ASP A 148 -20.02 29.45 -9.83
N SER A 149 -18.71 29.66 -9.98
CA SER A 149 -18.12 30.91 -10.48
C SER A 149 -18.43 31.19 -11.96
N ALA A 150 -18.78 30.17 -12.73
CA ALA A 150 -19.03 30.27 -14.17
C ALA A 150 -20.52 30.50 -14.53
N LEU A 151 -21.43 30.47 -13.55
CA LEU A 151 -22.85 30.73 -13.77
C LEU A 151 -23.08 32.21 -14.12
N PRO A 152 -23.74 32.53 -15.25
CA PRO A 152 -24.07 33.91 -15.59
C PRO A 152 -24.95 34.53 -14.50
N PRO A 153 -24.78 35.83 -14.18
CA PRO A 153 -25.56 36.48 -13.15
C PRO A 153 -27.06 36.35 -13.45
N PRO A 154 -27.90 36.14 -12.43
CA PRO A 154 -29.34 36.01 -12.63
C PRO A 154 -29.86 37.23 -13.39
N PRO A 155 -30.76 37.04 -14.38
CA PRO A 155 -31.32 38.16 -15.12
C PRO A 155 -31.92 39.16 -14.12
N PRO A 156 -31.73 40.48 -14.35
CA PRO A 156 -32.26 41.48 -13.44
C PRO A 156 -33.77 41.24 -13.26
N PRO A 157 -34.31 41.37 -12.03
CA PRO A 157 -35.73 41.21 -11.80
C PRO A 157 -36.48 42.14 -12.76
N PRO A 158 -37.62 41.71 -13.33
CA PRO A 158 -38.37 42.54 -14.25
C PRO A 158 -38.61 43.87 -13.54
N ALA A 159 -38.07 44.94 -14.13
CA ALA A 159 -38.21 46.29 -13.60
C ALA A 159 -39.72 46.50 -13.42
N LEU A 160 -40.16 46.45 -12.15
CA LEU A 160 -41.53 46.74 -11.79
C LEU A 160 -41.75 48.13 -12.34
N ALA A 161 -42.52 48.21 -13.43
CA ALA A 161 -42.74 49.43 -14.19
C ALA A 161 -43.24 50.47 -13.19
N ALA A 162 -42.31 51.28 -12.69
CA ALA A 162 -42.57 52.49 -11.96
C ALA A 162 -43.03 53.53 -12.99
N THR A 163 -44.09 53.18 -13.73
CA THR A 163 -44.96 54.14 -14.39
C THR A 163 -46.00 54.53 -13.35
N VAL A 164 -45.49 55.22 -12.32
CA VAL A 164 -46.28 56.09 -11.46
C VAL A 164 -46.66 57.30 -12.32
N LEU A 165 -47.98 57.50 -12.42
CA LEU A 165 -48.74 58.75 -12.65
C LEU A 165 -47.99 59.95 -13.27
#